data_AF-A0A6C0BI89-F1
#
_entry.id   AF-A0A6C0BI89-F1
#
_cell.length_a   1.000
_cell.length_b   1.000
_cell.length_c   1.000
_cell.angle_alpha   90.00
_cell.angle_beta   90.00
_cell.angle_gamma   90.00
#
_symmetry.space_group_name_H-M   'P 1'
#
loop_
_entity.id
_entity.type
_entity.pdbx_description
1 polymer ?
#
loop_
_entity_poly.entity_id
_entity_poly.type
_entity_poly.pdbx_seq_one_letter_code
_entity_poly.pdbx_strand_id
1 'polypeptide(L)'
;MEVSRQVSVQNANSVVSDSSTPAQRTIEVSTTVSEQQELQNLSQIIKTWRELNKETTALKEQVREKTKRMKALDEMILRIMKKHNIGALDLKESGGRILYRRSSSKATLNPKTLSALLTQHLKSEQAAADAIKYITDHREAKVRESLLYEKE
;
A
#
# COMPACT_ATOMS: atom_id res chain seq x y z
N MET A 1 -6.30 -1.17 -28.84
CA MET A 1 -7.50 -0.49 -28.30
C MET A 1 -8.21 -1.50 -27.42
N GLU A 2 -7.92 -1.52 -26.12
CA GLU A 2 -8.72 -2.31 -25.17
C GLU A 2 -9.93 -1.48 -24.80
N VAL A 3 -11.10 -2.00 -25.14
CA VAL A 3 -12.38 -1.37 -24.81
C VAL A 3 -12.68 -1.72 -23.35
N SER A 4 -12.30 -0.84 -22.43
CA SER A 4 -12.68 -0.94 -21.01
C SER A 4 -14.20 -0.96 -20.90
N ARG A 5 -14.78 -2.12 -20.59
CA ARG A 5 -16.21 -2.24 -20.31
C ARG A 5 -16.52 -1.47 -19.02
N GLN A 6 -17.21 -0.34 -19.12
CA GLN A 6 -17.84 0.31 -17.98
C GLN A 6 -19.11 -0.49 -17.62
N VAL A 7 -19.12 -1.08 -16.42
CA VAL A 7 -20.30 -1.77 -15.91
C VAL A 7 -20.91 -0.91 -14.80
N SER A 8 -22.10 -0.37 -15.06
CA SER A 8 -22.90 0.35 -14.07
C SER A 8 -23.83 -0.63 -13.37
N VAL A 9 -23.62 -0.89 -12.08
CA VAL A 9 -24.43 -1.84 -11.30
C VAL A 9 -25.70 -1.14 -10.82
N GLN A 10 -26.81 -1.29 -11.55
CA GLN A 10 -28.15 -0.88 -11.10
C GLN A 10 -28.99 -2.10 -10.73
N ASN A 11 -29.66 -2.03 -9.59
CA ASN A 11 -30.44 -3.11 -8.99
C ASN A 11 -31.87 -3.10 -9.56
N ALA A 12 -32.31 -4.16 -10.25
CA ALA A 12 -33.68 -4.30 -10.72
C ALA A 12 -34.33 -5.56 -10.11
N ASN A 13 -35.34 -5.34 -9.27
CA ASN A 13 -36.17 -6.37 -8.67
C ASN A 13 -37.53 -6.34 -9.38
N SER A 14 -37.97 -7.42 -10.03
CA SER A 14 -39.35 -7.57 -10.49
C SER A 14 -39.79 -9.04 -10.43
N VAL A 15 -40.80 -9.25 -9.60
CA VAL A 15 -41.57 -10.48 -9.36
C VAL A 15 -42.48 -10.77 -10.55
N VAL A 16 -42.50 -12.00 -11.08
CA VAL A 16 -43.70 -12.60 -11.70
C VAL A 16 -43.71 -14.12 -11.54
N SER A 17 -44.92 -14.63 -11.32
CA SER A 17 -45.40 -15.94 -10.90
C SER A 17 -45.76 -16.93 -12.03
N ASP A 18 -45.51 -18.22 -11.74
CA ASP A 18 -46.31 -19.45 -11.93
C ASP A 18 -46.91 -19.86 -13.31
N SER A 19 -46.50 -21.03 -13.84
CA SER A 19 -47.38 -22.21 -14.10
C SER A 19 -46.71 -23.35 -14.91
N SER A 20 -46.97 -24.57 -14.42
CA SER A 20 -46.72 -25.98 -14.81
C SER A 20 -46.60 -26.46 -16.28
N THR A 21 -45.68 -27.43 -16.55
CA THR A 21 -45.89 -28.86 -16.98
C THR A 21 -44.58 -29.51 -17.53
N PRO A 22 -44.31 -30.83 -17.35
CA PRO A 22 -42.95 -31.40 -17.37
C PRO A 22 -42.62 -32.21 -18.63
N ALA A 23 -41.39 -32.07 -19.14
CA ALA A 23 -40.52 -33.14 -19.67
C ALA A 23 -39.42 -32.55 -20.56
N GLN A 24 -38.22 -32.41 -20.00
CA GLN A 24 -36.91 -32.70 -20.61
C GLN A 24 -35.85 -32.21 -19.62
N ARG A 25 -35.22 -33.15 -18.89
CA ARG A 25 -34.00 -32.89 -18.13
C ARG A 25 -32.87 -32.70 -19.12
N THR A 26 -32.70 -31.48 -19.60
CA THR A 26 -31.42 -31.01 -20.12
C THR A 26 -30.73 -30.29 -18.96
N ILE A 27 -29.64 -30.86 -18.49
CA ILE A 27 -28.77 -30.25 -17.47
C ILE A 27 -27.99 -29.14 -18.17
N GLU A 28 -28.62 -27.97 -18.34
CA GLU A 28 -28.00 -26.75 -18.87
C GLU A 28 -28.39 -25.54 -18.00
N VAL A 29 -28.32 -25.69 -16.67
CA VAL A 29 -28.73 -24.63 -15.72
C VAL A 29 -27.61 -24.23 -14.75
N SER A 30 -26.37 -24.66 -15.00
CA SER A 30 -25.28 -24.45 -14.02
C SER A 30 -24.34 -23.27 -14.30
N THR A 31 -24.40 -22.61 -15.46
CA THR A 31 -23.41 -21.57 -15.84
C THR A 31 -23.95 -20.15 -15.93
N THR A 32 -25.26 -19.90 -15.94
CA THR A 32 -25.83 -18.54 -16.04
C THR A 32 -26.27 -17.93 -14.71
N VAL A 33 -26.23 -18.72 -13.62
CA VAL A 33 -26.60 -18.25 -12.27
C VAL A 33 -25.44 -17.51 -11.56
N SER A 34 -24.19 -17.62 -12.05
CA SER A 34 -23.02 -17.07 -11.33
C SER A 34 -22.73 -15.59 -11.61
N GLU A 35 -22.88 -15.08 -12.84
CA GLU A 35 -22.45 -13.71 -13.19
C GLU A 35 -23.24 -12.60 -12.46
N GLN A 36 -24.58 -12.68 -12.42
CA GLN A 36 -25.41 -11.73 -11.67
C GLN A 36 -25.15 -11.79 -10.16
N GLN A 37 -24.86 -12.98 -9.62
CA GLN A 37 -24.51 -13.13 -8.19
C GLN A 37 -23.13 -12.53 -7.89
N GLU A 38 -22.16 -12.71 -8.79
CA GLU A 38 -20.82 -12.11 -8.70
C GLU A 38 -20.88 -10.58 -8.74
N LEU A 39 -21.69 -9.99 -9.63
CA LEU A 39 -21.88 -8.54 -9.74
C LEU A 39 -22.56 -7.93 -8.50
N GLN A 40 -23.52 -8.63 -7.91
CA GLN A 40 -24.16 -8.20 -6.66
C GLN A 40 -23.18 -8.28 -5.48
N ASN A 41 -22.40 -9.36 -5.39
CA ASN A 41 -21.35 -9.51 -4.38
C ASN A 41 -20.28 -8.41 -4.53
N LEU A 42 -19.90 -8.08 -5.76
CA LEU A 42 -18.96 -7.00 -6.05
C LEU A 42 -19.43 -5.64 -5.51
N SER A 43 -20.73 -5.30 -5.64
CA SER A 43 -21.29 -4.07 -5.08
C SER A 43 -21.10 -3.97 -3.57
N GLN A 44 -21.34 -5.07 -2.86
CA GLN A 44 -21.16 -5.13 -1.41
C GLN A 44 -19.67 -5.03 -1.02
N ILE A 45 -18.80 -5.73 -1.73
CA ILE A 45 -17.35 -5.69 -1.52
C ILE A 45 -16.82 -4.26 -1.72
N ILE A 46 -17.25 -3.55 -2.77
CA ILE A 46 -16.83 -2.17 -3.05
C ILE A 46 -17.29 -1.21 -1.92
N LYS A 47 -18.53 -1.37 -1.42
CA LYS A 47 -19.05 -0.55 -0.31
C LYS A 47 -18.20 -0.73 0.95
N THR A 48 -17.93 -1.98 1.33
CA THR A 48 -17.08 -2.29 2.50
C THR A 48 -15.66 -1.79 2.28
N TRP A 49 -15.08 -2.02 1.10
CA TRP A 49 -13.74 -1.52 0.75
C TRP A 49 -13.66 0.00 0.87
N ARG A 50 -14.67 0.74 0.40
CA ARG A 50 -14.71 2.21 0.47
C ARG A 50 -14.75 2.70 1.91
N GLU A 51 -15.56 2.10 2.77
CA GLU A 51 -15.62 2.51 4.18
C GLU A 51 -14.29 2.23 4.89
N LEU A 52 -13.72 1.03 4.70
CA LEU A 52 -12.42 0.68 5.26
C LEU A 52 -11.30 1.58 4.73
N ASN A 53 -11.34 1.96 3.46
CA ASN A 53 -10.36 2.88 2.87
C ASN A 53 -10.44 4.29 3.49
N LYS A 54 -11.66 4.77 3.75
CA LYS A 54 -11.91 6.05 4.43
C LYS A 54 -11.41 6.01 5.88
N GLU A 55 -11.75 4.97 6.63
CA GLU A 55 -11.27 4.76 8.00
C GLU A 55 -9.74 4.69 8.06
N THR A 56 -9.13 3.89 7.17
CA THR A 56 -7.68 3.75 7.08
C THR A 56 -7.01 5.08 6.78
N THR A 57 -7.59 5.90 5.89
CA THR A 57 -7.06 7.22 5.55
C THR A 57 -7.12 8.16 6.76
N ALA A 58 -8.22 8.16 7.51
CA ALA A 58 -8.35 8.95 8.73
C ALA A 58 -7.36 8.52 9.81
N LEU A 59 -7.19 7.21 10.03
CA LEU A 59 -6.23 6.67 11.00
C LEU A 59 -4.78 6.99 10.62
N LYS A 60 -4.42 6.92 9.33
CA LYS A 60 -3.10 7.30 8.84
C LYS A 60 -2.76 8.76 9.16
N GLU A 61 -3.72 9.68 9.04
CA GLU A 61 -3.50 11.08 9.38
C GLU A 61 -3.26 11.27 10.89
N GLN A 62 -4.04 10.59 11.72
CA GLN A 62 -3.82 10.60 13.17
C GLN A 62 -2.45 10.04 13.56
N VAL A 63 -2.03 8.94 12.93
CA VAL A 63 -0.70 8.35 13.12
C VAL A 63 0.37 9.35 12.71
N ARG A 64 0.24 9.98 11.54
CA ARG A 64 1.19 10.98 11.04
C ARG A 64 1.40 12.13 12.03
N GLU A 65 0.31 12.68 12.57
CA GLU A 65 0.37 13.79 13.51
C GLU A 65 1.00 13.37 14.85
N LYS A 66 0.64 12.19 15.38
CA LYS A 66 1.25 11.63 16.60
C LYS A 66 2.74 11.36 16.40
N THR A 67 3.14 10.77 15.27
CA THR A 67 4.56 10.53 14.94
C THR A 67 5.34 11.83 14.83
N LYS A 68 4.77 12.89 14.26
CA LYS A 68 5.41 14.21 14.19
C LYS A 68 5.67 14.78 15.59
N ARG A 69 4.68 14.75 16.47
CA ARG A 69 4.82 15.22 17.86
C ARG A 69 5.84 14.37 18.64
N MET A 70 5.77 13.06 18.50
CA MET A 70 6.71 12.13 19.13
C MET A 70 8.15 12.42 18.70
N LYS A 71 8.39 12.62 17.39
CA LYS A 71 9.73 12.97 16.88
C LYS A 71 10.27 14.28 17.47
N ALA A 72 9.43 15.30 17.63
CA ALA A 72 9.85 16.56 18.26
C ALA A 72 10.27 16.34 19.73
N LEU A 73 9.51 15.52 20.48
CA LEU A 73 9.86 15.15 21.85
C LEU A 73 11.15 14.31 21.89
N ASP A 74 11.31 13.34 20.99
CA ASP A 74 12.53 12.53 20.88
C ASP A 74 13.77 13.40 20.67
N GLU A 75 13.70 14.40 19.79
CA GLU A 75 14.80 15.34 19.54
C GLU A 75 15.16 16.17 20.78
N MET A 76 14.16 16.61 21.55
CA MET A 76 14.37 17.32 22.82
C MET A 76 15.03 16.41 23.87
N ILE A 77 14.50 15.20 24.04
CA ILE A 77 15.01 14.20 24.98
C ILE A 77 16.46 13.84 24.62
N LEU A 78 16.73 13.51 23.35
CA LEU A 78 18.07 13.17 22.87
C LEU A 78 19.06 14.32 23.06
N ARG A 79 18.62 15.58 22.87
CA ARG A 79 19.46 16.75 23.12
C ARG A 79 19.87 16.85 24.60
N ILE A 80 18.92 16.66 25.51
CA ILE A 80 19.17 16.66 26.95
C ILE A 80 20.10 15.50 27.33
N MET A 81 19.79 14.27 26.87
CA MET A 81 20.61 13.09 27.14
C MET A 81 22.05 13.26 26.64
N LYS A 82 22.26 13.80 25.44
CA LYS A 82 23.60 14.07 24.90
C LYS A 82 24.33 15.18 25.67
N LYS A 83 23.65 16.28 25.97
CA LYS A 83 24.23 17.42 26.71
C LYS A 83 24.76 17.01 28.08
N HIS A 84 24.05 16.09 28.75
CA HIS A 84 24.39 15.61 30.09
C HIS A 84 25.07 14.24 30.09
N ASN A 85 25.45 13.71 28.93
CA ASN A 85 26.09 12.40 28.77
C ASN A 85 25.32 11.25 29.45
N ILE A 86 23.98 11.28 29.39
CA ILE A 86 23.08 10.29 29.97
C ILE A 86 22.94 9.12 28.99
N GLY A 87 23.47 7.95 29.36
CA GLY A 87 23.31 6.71 28.58
C GLY A 87 21.99 5.98 28.83
N ALA A 88 21.41 6.13 30.02
CA ALA A 88 20.13 5.55 30.40
C ALA A 88 19.39 6.42 31.42
N LEU A 89 18.06 6.45 31.33
CA LEU A 89 17.18 7.15 32.26
C LEU A 89 16.09 6.20 32.76
N ASP A 90 16.04 5.93 34.06
CA ASP A 90 15.00 5.09 34.66
C ASP A 90 13.76 5.93 35.00
N LEU A 91 12.58 5.42 34.62
CA LEU A 91 11.29 6.08 34.78
C LEU A 91 10.59 5.52 36.02
N LYS A 92 10.76 6.21 37.15
CA LYS A 92 10.25 5.77 38.47
C LYS A 92 8.74 5.46 38.49
N GLU A 93 7.94 6.19 37.73
CA GLU A 93 6.48 6.05 37.71
C GLU A 93 5.97 4.90 36.83
N SER A 94 6.72 4.51 35.79
CA SER A 94 6.29 3.48 34.83
C SER A 94 7.08 2.18 34.93
N GLY A 95 8.13 2.13 35.76
CA GLY A 95 9.02 0.98 35.88
C GLY A 95 9.88 0.73 34.62
N GLY A 96 9.85 1.63 33.64
CA GLY A 96 10.60 1.52 32.39
C GLY A 96 11.96 2.23 32.43
N ARG A 97 12.77 2.07 31.38
CA ARG A 97 14.01 2.84 31.19
C ARG A 97 14.15 3.28 29.74
N ILE A 98 14.66 4.49 29.53
CA ILE A 98 15.03 5.04 28.23
C ILE A 98 16.54 4.83 28.04
N LEU A 99 16.94 4.30 26.89
CA LEU A 99 18.33 4.05 26.54
C LEU A 99 18.75 4.95 25.38
N TYR A 100 19.89 5.62 25.52
CA TYR A 100 20.53 6.22 24.37
C TYR A 100 21.21 5.11 23.54
N ARG A 101 20.72 4.89 22.32
CA ARG A 101 21.30 3.94 21.37
C ARG A 101 21.65 4.66 20.07
N ARG A 102 22.87 4.45 19.58
CA ARG A 102 23.29 4.85 18.24
C ARG A 102 23.46 3.61 17.39
N SER A 103 22.80 3.57 16.25
CA SER A 103 23.02 2.59 15.18
C SER A 103 23.33 3.33 13.89
N SER A 104 24.12 2.70 13.03
CA SER A 104 24.30 3.10 11.64
C SER A 104 23.92 1.94 10.73
N SER A 105 23.14 2.25 9.70
CA SER A 105 22.87 1.35 8.60
C SER A 105 23.46 1.96 7.33
N LYS A 106 23.78 1.12 6.33
CA LYS A 106 24.18 1.65 5.03
C LYS A 106 23.01 2.38 4.40
N ALA A 107 23.31 3.50 3.74
CA ALA A 107 22.30 4.28 3.03
C ALA A 107 21.69 3.46 1.89
N THR A 108 20.41 3.73 1.58
CA THR A 108 19.72 3.12 0.45
C THR A 108 20.43 3.44 -0.86
N LEU A 109 20.52 2.46 -1.75
CA LEU A 109 21.10 2.61 -3.08
C LEU A 109 20.07 3.21 -4.04
N ASN A 110 19.92 4.54 -4.01
CA ASN A 110 19.09 5.27 -4.98
C ASN A 110 19.87 5.55 -6.29
N PRO A 111 19.20 5.98 -7.39
CA PRO A 111 19.87 6.21 -8.66
C PRO A 111 21.05 7.20 -8.59
N LYS A 112 20.95 8.24 -7.76
CA LYS A 112 22.04 9.23 -7.58
C LYS A 112 23.24 8.61 -6.88
N THR A 113 23.01 7.90 -5.77
CA THR A 113 24.06 7.23 -5.01
C THR A 113 24.71 6.13 -5.86
N LEU A 114 23.91 5.36 -6.60
CA LEU A 114 24.40 4.33 -7.51
C LEU A 114 25.28 4.93 -8.61
N SER A 115 24.83 6.02 -9.23
CA SER A 115 25.60 6.74 -10.24
C SER A 115 26.93 7.24 -9.71
N ALA A 116 26.93 7.92 -8.57
CA ALA A 116 28.17 8.41 -7.94
C ALA A 116 29.15 7.26 -7.62
N LEU A 117 28.65 6.15 -7.07
CA LEU A 117 29.48 4.99 -6.75
C LEU A 117 30.06 4.31 -7.99
N LEU A 118 29.27 4.18 -9.06
CA LEU A 118 29.73 3.60 -10.32
C LEU A 118 30.73 4.51 -11.02
N THR A 119 30.49 5.83 -11.07
CA THR A 119 31.45 6.80 -11.62
C THR A 119 32.77 6.74 -10.85
N GLN A 120 32.72 6.68 -9.51
CA GLN A 120 33.91 6.58 -8.67
C GLN A 120 34.65 5.26 -8.89
N HIS A 121 33.94 4.14 -8.98
CA HIS A 121 34.53 2.81 -9.14
C HIS A 121 35.11 2.60 -10.54
N LEU A 122 34.35 2.96 -11.58
CA LEU A 122 34.72 2.78 -12.98
C LEU A 122 35.62 3.90 -13.52
N LYS A 123 35.77 4.99 -12.77
CA LYS A 123 36.56 6.18 -13.13
C LYS A 123 36.15 6.79 -14.48
N SER A 124 34.89 6.59 -14.87
CA SER A 124 34.33 7.04 -16.13
C SER A 124 32.82 7.24 -15.97
N GLU A 125 32.36 8.46 -16.27
CA GLU A 125 30.93 8.78 -16.26
C GLU A 125 30.17 7.99 -17.35
N GLN A 126 30.80 7.80 -18.52
CA GLN A 126 30.20 7.05 -19.61
C GLN A 126 29.98 5.58 -19.23
N ALA A 127 31.01 4.91 -18.68
CA ALA A 127 30.89 3.51 -18.26
C ALA A 127 29.86 3.33 -17.13
N ALA A 128 29.76 4.32 -16.23
CA ALA A 128 28.74 4.33 -15.19
C ALA A 128 27.33 4.48 -15.76
N ALA A 129 27.13 5.38 -16.73
CA ALA A 129 25.85 5.56 -17.41
C ALA A 129 25.41 4.28 -18.15
N ASP A 130 26.33 3.63 -18.86
CA ASP A 130 26.07 2.38 -19.58
C ASP A 130 25.66 1.25 -18.62
N ALA A 131 26.34 1.12 -17.48
CA ALA A 131 26.00 0.14 -16.45
C ALA A 131 24.62 0.42 -15.81
N ILE A 132 24.29 1.68 -15.52
CA ILE A 132 22.98 2.05 -14.97
C ILE A 132 21.88 1.75 -15.98
N LYS A 133 22.10 2.06 -17.26
CA LYS A 133 21.16 1.75 -18.33
C LYS A 133 20.93 0.25 -18.41
N TYR A 134 21.98 -0.56 -18.42
CA TYR A 134 21.86 -2.02 -18.41
C TYR A 134 21.04 -2.53 -17.22
N ILE A 135 21.35 -2.08 -16.00
CA ILE A 135 20.60 -2.47 -14.79
C ILE A 135 19.12 -2.09 -14.91
N THR A 136 18.83 -0.90 -15.46
CA THR A 136 17.45 -0.39 -15.59
C THR A 136 16.66 -1.18 -16.63
N ASP A 137 17.28 -1.52 -17.74
CA ASP A 137 16.66 -2.25 -18.85
C ASP A 137 16.41 -3.74 -18.51
N HIS A 138 17.24 -4.32 -17.63
CA HIS A 138 17.18 -5.75 -17.30
C HIS A 138 16.60 -6.07 -15.92
N ARG A 139 16.34 -5.07 -15.06
CA ARG A 139 15.69 -5.32 -13.77
C ARG A 139 14.24 -5.75 -13.98
N GLU A 140 13.80 -6.73 -13.20
CA GLU A 140 12.44 -7.23 -13.25
C GLU A 140 11.40 -6.12 -13.00
N ALA A 141 10.44 -5.98 -13.91
CA ALA A 141 9.27 -5.16 -13.71
C ALA A 141 8.21 -5.98 -12.95
N LYS A 142 7.87 -5.55 -11.74
CA LYS A 142 6.77 -6.14 -10.97
C LYS A 142 5.48 -5.40 -11.28
N VAL A 143 4.57 -6.05 -12.00
CA VAL A 143 3.22 -5.53 -12.23
C VAL A 143 2.48 -5.51 -10.89
N ARG A 144 1.91 -4.35 -10.54
CA ARG A 144 1.08 -4.18 -9.34
C ARG A 144 -0.23 -3.55 -9.75
N GLU A 145 -1.31 -4.25 -9.44
CA GLU A 145 -2.66 -3.73 -9.60
C GLU A 145 -3.13 -3.11 -8.28
N SER A 146 -3.87 -2.01 -8.38
CA SER A 146 -4.42 -1.32 -7.22
C SER A 146 -5.70 -0.58 -7.58
N LEU A 147 -6.63 -0.53 -6.63
CA LEU A 147 -7.84 0.28 -6.75
C LEU A 147 -7.53 1.74 -6.40
N LEU A 148 -7.94 2.67 -7.27
CA LEU A 148 -7.92 4.10 -7.01
C LEU A 148 -9.36 4.58 -6.81
N TYR A 149 -9.64 5.21 -5.67
CA TYR A 149 -10.91 5.88 -5.45
C TYR A 149 -10.77 7.36 -5.83
N GLU A 150 -11.45 7.76 -6.90
CA GLU A 150 -11.59 9.15 -7.32
C GLU A 150 -12.97 9.66 -6.92
N LYS A 151 -13.04 10.90 -6.42
CA LYS A 151 -14.30 11.58 -6.09
C LYS A 151 -14.51 12.64 -7.16
N GLU A 152 -15.67 12.61 -7.85
CA GLU A 152 -16.14 13.75 -8.65
C GLU A 152 -16.29 15.03 -7.81
#